data_AF-A0A9X1RSI7-F1
#
_entry.id   AF-A0A9X1RSI7-F1
#
_cell.length_a   1.000
_cell.length_b   1.000
_cell.length_c   1.000
_cell.angle_alpha   90.00
_cell.angle_beta   90.00
_cell.angle_gamma   90.00
#
_symmetry.space_group_name_H-M   'P 1'
#
loop_
_entity.id
_entity.type
_entity.pdbx_description
1 polymer ?
#
loop_
_entity_poly.entity_id
_entity_poly.type
_entity_poly.pdbx_seq_one_letter_code
_entity_poly.pdbx_strand_id
1 'polypeptide(L)' 'INYPPKVQLTKLVNSLKGVSSRKMKQYHPELEPPAYLKNALWTRSYFAGSCGGASIDVLKGYIANQNRPD' A
#
# COMPACT_ATOMS: atom_id res chain seq x y z
N ILE A 1 5.07 3.19 -4.39
CA ILE A 1 4.65 1.76 -4.36
C ILE A 1 3.78 1.54 -5.58
N ASN A 2 4.17 0.64 -6.48
CA ASN A 2 3.36 0.29 -7.65
C ASN A 2 2.58 -0.98 -7.33
N TYR A 3 1.27 -0.97 -7.54
CA TYR A 3 0.41 -2.11 -7.29
C TYR A 3 -0.70 -2.15 -8.36
N PRO A 4 -1.24 -3.33 -8.70
CA PRO A 4 -2.33 -3.43 -9.65
C PRO A 4 -3.56 -2.62 -9.17
N PRO A 5 -4.27 -1.92 -10.07
CA PRO A 5 -5.38 -1.05 -9.69
C PRO A 5 -6.54 -1.78 -9.00
N LYS A 6 -6.65 -3.10 -9.17
CA LYS A 6 -7.66 -3.94 -8.52
C LYS A 6 -7.38 -4.20 -7.03
N VAL A 7 -6.19 -3.89 -6.54
CA VAL A 7 -5.82 -4.12 -5.14
C VAL A 7 -6.40 -3.02 -4.26
N GLN A 8 -7.14 -3.42 -3.22
CA GLN A 8 -7.64 -2.49 -2.22
C GLN A 8 -6.49 -1.96 -1.37
N LEU A 9 -6.28 -0.64 -1.39
CA LEU A 9 -5.19 0.02 -0.69
C LEU A 9 -5.19 -0.25 0.82
N THR A 10 -6.37 -0.28 1.45
CA THR A 10 -6.52 -0.61 2.87
C THR A 10 -5.98 -2.01 3.21
N LYS A 11 -6.23 -3.00 2.35
CA LYS A 11 -5.71 -4.37 2.55
C LYS A 11 -4.19 -4.43 2.39
N LEU A 12 -3.66 -3.71 1.40
CA LEU A 12 -2.21 -3.62 1.18
C LEU A 12 -1.51 -3.01 2.41
N VAL A 13 -1.98 -1.86 2.88
CA VAL A 13 -1.38 -1.17 4.04
C VAL A 13 -1.50 -1.99 5.31
N ASN A 14 -2.66 -2.62 5.55
CA ASN A 14 -2.85 -3.50 6.71
C ASN A 14 -1.89 -4.69 6.69
N SER A 15 -1.71 -5.31 5.52
CA SER A 15 -0.77 -6.42 5.35
C SER A 15 0.67 -5.96 5.61
N LEU A 16 1.10 -4.84 5.01
CA LEU A 16 2.43 -4.28 5.20
C LEU A 16 2.72 -3.97 6.68
N LYS A 17 1.81 -3.26 7.36
CA LYS A 17 1.97 -2.90 8.77
C LYS A 17 1.91 -4.12 9.69
N GLY A 18 1.00 -5.06 9.45
CA GLY A 18 0.86 -6.28 10.24
C GLY A 18 2.06 -7.22 10.10
N VAL A 19 2.48 -7.51 8.88
CA VAL A 19 3.61 -8.41 8.60
C VAL A 19 4.93 -7.80 9.09
N SER A 20 5.16 -6.51 8.82
CA SER A 20 6.37 -5.83 9.34
C SER A 20 6.39 -5.80 10.86
N SER A 21 5.26 -5.48 11.53
CA SER A 21 5.20 -5.50 13.00
C SER A 21 5.53 -6.88 13.57
N ARG A 22 5.05 -7.96 12.94
CA ARG A 22 5.35 -9.33 13.39
C ARG A 22 6.82 -9.69 13.15
N LYS A 23 7.33 -9.47 11.93
CA LYS A 23 8.73 -9.78 11.57
C LYS A 23 9.73 -9.00 12.40
N MET A 24 9.46 -7.71 12.65
CA MET A 24 10.34 -6.88 13.48
C MET A 24 10.46 -7.46 14.88
N LYS A 25 9.37 -7.88 15.52
CA LYS A 25 9.43 -8.50 16.87
C LYS A 25 10.13 -9.87 16.87
N GLN A 26 10.04 -10.62 15.78
CA GLN A 26 10.78 -11.88 15.64
C GLN A 26 12.30 -11.65 15.56
N TYR A 27 12.74 -10.61 14.86
CA TYR A 27 14.17 -10.27 14.75
C TYR A 27 14.68 -9.46 15.93
N HIS A 28 13.79 -8.74 16.61
CA HIS A 28 14.08 -7.83 17.72
C HIS A 28 13.12 -8.12 18.89
N PRO A 29 13.39 -9.18 19.69
CA PRO A 29 12.57 -9.52 20.84
C PRO A 29 12.44 -8.38 21.86
N GLU A 30 13.41 -7.46 21.91
CA GLU A 30 13.36 -6.25 22.73
C GLU A 30 12.20 -5.30 22.38
N LEU A 31 11.60 -5.44 21.20
CA LEU A 31 10.41 -4.69 20.79
C LEU A 31 9.10 -5.30 21.28
N GLU A 32 9.13 -6.48 21.92
CA GLU A 32 7.93 -7.04 22.54
C GLU A 32 7.57 -6.24 23.79
N PRO A 33 6.41 -5.56 23.80
CA PRO A 33 6.00 -4.79 24.97
C PRO A 33 5.54 -5.75 26.09
N PRO A 34 5.60 -5.30 27.35
CA PRO A 34 4.98 -6.01 28.47
C PRO A 34 3.51 -6.36 28.20
N ALA A 35 3.03 -7.45 28.80
CA ALA A 35 1.69 -8.00 28.54
C ALA A 35 0.52 -7.01 28.79
N TYR A 36 0.72 -6.01 29.64
CA TYR A 36 -0.28 -4.96 29.94
C TYR A 36 -0.30 -3.81 28.92
N LEU A 37 0.65 -3.77 27.99
CA LEU A 37 0.74 -2.75 26.95
C LEU A 37 0.20 -3.27 25.61
N LYS A 38 -0.33 -2.35 24.81
CA LYS A 38 -0.87 -2.69 23.50
C LYS A 38 0.23 -3.25 22.60
N ASN A 39 0.03 -4.48 22.12
CA ASN A 39 1.02 -5.20 21.30
C ASN A 39 1.06 -4.74 19.82
N ALA A 40 1.20 -3.44 19.56
CA ALA A 40 1.19 -2.86 18.20
C ALA A 40 2.40 -1.96 17.96
N LEU A 41 3.19 -2.26 16.92
CA LEU A 41 4.35 -1.44 16.54
C LEU A 41 3.94 -0.15 15.80
N TRP A 42 2.88 -0.24 14.99
CA TRP A 42 2.40 0.88 14.19
C TRP A 42 1.08 1.42 14.74
N THR A 43 0.86 2.73 14.57
CA THR A 43 -0.45 3.35 14.85
C THR A 43 -1.51 2.78 13.91
N ARG A 44 -2.81 2.94 14.24
CA ARG A 44 -3.90 2.49 13.33
C ARG A 44 -3.96 3.32 12.04
N SER A 45 -3.63 4.59 12.12
CA SER A 45 -3.73 5.54 11.02
C SER A 45 -2.68 5.31 9.93
N TYR A 46 -3.02 5.69 8.70
CA TYR A 46 -2.08 5.75 7.57
C TYR A 46 -2.50 6.86 6.60
N PHE A 47 -1.56 7.33 5.80
CA PHE A 47 -1.79 8.28 4.72
C PHE A 47 -1.35 7.66 3.40
N ALA A 48 -2.08 7.94 2.33
CA ALA A 48 -1.70 7.55 0.97
C ALA A 48 -2.14 8.63 -0.01
N GLY A 49 -1.21 9.03 -0.89
CA GLY A 49 -1.45 9.96 -1.98
C GLY A 49 -0.99 9.36 -3.30
N SER A 50 -1.63 9.75 -4.40
CA SER A 50 -1.17 9.41 -5.73
C SER A 50 0.07 10.23 -6.08
N CYS A 51 1.02 9.58 -6.75
CA CYS A 51 2.22 10.23 -7.27
C CYS A 51 2.41 9.76 -8.71
N GLY A 52 2.66 10.71 -9.63
CA GLY A 52 2.81 10.43 -11.05
C GLY A 52 1.49 10.59 -11.82
N GLY A 53 1.61 11.11 -13.05
CA GLY A 53 0.52 11.25 -14.02
C GLY A 53 0.94 10.65 -15.36
N ALA A 54 -0.05 10.23 -16.17
CA ALA A 54 0.22 9.87 -17.55
C ALA A 54 0.64 11.12 -18.33
N SER A 55 1.71 11.04 -19.12
CA SER A 55 2.03 12.13 -20.04
C SER A 55 0.91 12.28 -21.06
N ILE A 56 0.77 13.49 -21.61
CA ILE A 56 -0.23 13.78 -22.65
C ILE A 56 -0.07 12.81 -23.83
N ASP A 57 1.14 12.41 -24.16
CA ASP A 57 1.42 11.49 -25.26
C ASP A 57 0.93 10.07 -24.98
N VAL A 58 1.06 9.59 -23.73
CA VAL A 58 0.50 8.30 -23.30
C VAL A 58 -1.03 8.34 -23.39
N LEU A 59 -1.64 9.46 -23.00
CA LEU A 59 -3.10 9.62 -23.08
C LEU A 59 -3.60 9.63 -24.53
N LYS A 60 -2.90 10.35 -25.42
CA LYS A 60 -3.20 10.39 -26.86
C LYS A 60 -3.09 9.00 -27.49
N GLY A 61 -2.01 8.27 -27.20
CA GLY A 61 -1.81 6.91 -27.68
C GLY A 61 -2.90 5.95 -27.19
N TYR A 62 -3.34 6.09 -25.94
CA TYR A 62 -4.44 5.28 -25.40
C TYR A 62 -5.77 5.54 -26.13
N ILE A 63 -6.13 6.80 -26.37
CA ILE A 63 -7.37 7.17 -27.06
C ILE A 63 -7.37 6.71 -28.53
N ALA A 64 -6.24 6.90 -29.24
CA ALA A 64 -6.14 6.56 -30.65
C ALA A 64 -6.30 5.06 -30.93
N ASN A 65 -5.89 4.21 -29.99
CA ASN A 65 -5.96 2.75 -30.10
C ASN A 65 -7.27 2.14 -29.56
N GLN A 66 -8.21 2.95 -29.07
CA GLN A 66 -9.50 2.46 -28.58
C GLN A 66 -10.42 2.14 -29.76
N ASN A 67 -11.04 0.95 -29.77
CA ASN A 67 -12.06 0.61 -30.76
C ASN A 67 -13.22 1.61 -30.70
N ARG A 68 -13.63 2.11 -31.87
CA ARG A 68 -14.82 2.98 -31.97
C ARG A 68 -16.06 2.10 -32.14
N PRO A 69 -17.18 2.41 -31.47
CA PRO A 69 -18.44 1.78 -31.79
C PRO A 69 -18.87 2.17 -33.21
N ASP A 70 -19.56 1.24 -33.88
CA ASP A 70 -20.12 1.42 -35.23
C ASP A 70 -21.30 2.41 -35.24
#